data_AF-A0A7W0DDR3-F1
#
_entry.id   AF-A0A7W0DDR3-F1
#
_cell.length_a   1.000
_cell.length_b   1.000
_cell.length_c   1.000
_cell.angle_alpha   90.00
_cell.angle_beta   90.00
_cell.angle_gamma   90.00
#
_symmetry.space_group_name_H-M   'P 1'
#
loop_
_entity.id
_entity.type
_entity.pdbx_description
1 polymer ?
#
loop_
_entity_poly.entity_id
_entity_poly.type
_entity_poly.pdbx_seq_one_letter_code
_entity_poly.pdbx_strand_id
1 'polypeptide(L)' 'MPISDNEKLKAYDQLNRFLAKSMETKPTIDQAEDAVKYLFRTYGAESEEELLEKAEPELIDYYKEIKTEIIKIAQ' A
#
# COMPACT_ATOMS: atom_id res chain seq x y z
N MET A 1 15.51 10.95 -1.10
CA MET A 1 16.47 9.96 -1.63
C MET A 1 15.66 8.97 -2.47
N PRO A 2 16.14 8.52 -3.63
CA PRO A 2 15.45 7.47 -4.38
C PRO A 2 15.46 6.17 -3.56
N ILE A 3 14.29 5.53 -3.46
CA ILE A 3 14.12 4.24 -2.78
C ILE A 3 14.96 3.20 -3.55
N SER A 4 15.83 2.48 -2.86
CA SER A 4 16.64 1.45 -3.49
C SER A 4 15.77 0.27 -3.94
N ASP A 5 16.20 -0.45 -4.98
CA ASP A 5 15.42 -1.58 -5.50
C ASP A 5 15.24 -2.69 -4.45
N ASN A 6 16.15 -2.81 -3.49
CA ASN A 6 16.01 -3.70 -2.33
C ASN A 6 14.89 -3.26 -1.37
N GLU A 7 14.68 -1.96 -1.19
CA GLU A 7 13.59 -1.42 -0.37
C GLU A 7 12.25 -1.60 -1.07
N LYS A 8 12.20 -1.40 -2.40
CA LYS A 8 11.01 -1.72 -3.21
C LYS A 8 10.64 -3.20 -3.12
N LEU A 9 11.63 -4.09 -3.21
CA LEU A 9 11.40 -5.54 -3.11
C LEU A 9 10.86 -5.95 -1.73
N LYS A 10 11.38 -5.33 -0.65
CA LYS A 10 10.89 -5.55 0.72
C LYS A 10 9.46 -5.02 0.92
N ALA A 11 9.15 -3.85 0.40
CA ALA A 11 7.80 -3.29 0.43
C ALA A 11 6.82 -4.20 -0.32
N TYR A 12 7.23 -4.73 -1.48
CA TYR A 12 6.44 -5.67 -2.26
C TYR A 12 6.19 -7.00 -1.53
N ASP A 13 7.21 -7.58 -0.87
CA ASP A 13 7.04 -8.80 -0.07
C ASP A 13 6.10 -8.57 1.14
N GLN A 14 6.20 -7.41 1.79
CA GLN A 14 5.30 -7.04 2.90
C GLN A 14 3.86 -6.89 2.43
N LEU A 15 3.64 -6.22 1.29
CA LEU A 15 2.33 -6.07 0.66
C LEU A 15 1.72 -7.41 0.27
N ASN A 16 2.50 -8.29 -0.36
CA ASN A 16 2.04 -9.63 -0.73
C ASN A 16 1.67 -10.49 0.47
N ARG A 17 2.42 -10.41 1.58
CA ARG A 17 2.08 -11.13 2.82
C ARG A 17 0.82 -10.59 3.47
N PHE A 18 0.63 -9.27 3.46
CA PHE A 18 -0.60 -8.66 3.94
C PHE A 18 -1.80 -9.10 3.10
N LEU A 19 -1.64 -9.11 1.77
CA LEU A 19 -2.66 -9.55 0.81
C LEU A 19 -2.99 -11.05 0.97
N ALA A 20 -1.99 -11.91 1.09
CA ALA A 20 -2.21 -13.35 1.30
C ALA A 20 -2.99 -13.61 2.60
N LYS A 21 -2.64 -12.89 3.67
CA LYS A 21 -3.32 -13.02 4.97
C LYS A 21 -4.73 -12.45 4.95
N SER A 22 -4.97 -11.35 4.23
CA SER A 22 -6.30 -10.78 4.07
C SER A 22 -7.23 -11.69 3.26
N MET A 23 -6.70 -12.41 2.27
CA MET A 23 -7.46 -13.40 1.51
C MET A 23 -7.86 -14.63 2.36
N GLU A 24 -7.10 -15.01 3.39
CA GLU A 24 -7.43 -16.15 4.26
C GLU A 24 -8.50 -15.84 5.31
N THR A 25 -8.53 -14.62 5.85
CA THR A 25 -9.43 -14.28 6.97
C THR A 25 -10.57 -13.32 6.61
N LYS A 26 -10.63 -12.85 5.36
CA LYS A 26 -11.49 -11.74 4.87
C LYS A 26 -11.52 -10.56 5.86
N PRO A 27 -10.60 -9.58 5.76
CA PRO A 27 -10.55 -8.47 6.70
C PRO A 27 -11.88 -7.72 6.75
N THR A 28 -12.23 -7.18 7.91
CA THR A 28 -13.34 -6.23 8.01
C THR A 28 -13.00 -4.94 7.28
N ILE A 29 -14.02 -4.14 6.93
CA ILE A 29 -13.81 -2.82 6.32
C ILE A 29 -12.90 -1.96 7.21
N ASP A 30 -13.11 -1.95 8.52
CA ASP A 30 -12.27 -1.21 9.47
C ASP A 30 -10.79 -1.63 9.41
N GLN A 31 -10.52 -2.93 9.26
CA GLN A 31 -9.16 -3.45 9.12
C GLN A 31 -8.52 -3.05 7.79
N ALA A 32 -9.30 -3.00 6.71
CA ALA A 32 -8.82 -2.53 5.41
C ALA A 32 -8.55 -1.02 5.42
N GLU A 33 -9.42 -0.22 6.05
CA GLU A 33 -9.20 1.21 6.22
C GLU A 33 -7.95 1.49 7.06
N ASP A 34 -7.73 0.75 8.14
CA ASP A 34 -6.51 0.86 8.94
C ASP A 34 -5.25 0.48 8.15
N ALA A 35 -5.31 -0.53 7.29
CA ALA A 35 -4.19 -0.88 6.41
C ALA A 35 -3.87 0.24 5.40
N VAL A 36 -4.91 0.85 4.81
CA VAL A 36 -4.77 1.98 3.90
C VAL A 36 -4.12 3.20 4.57
N LYS A 37 -4.42 3.46 5.86
CA LYS A 37 -3.80 4.56 6.64
C LYS A 37 -2.29 4.45 6.78
N TYR A 38 -1.70 3.28 6.56
CA TYR A 38 -0.25 3.09 6.63
C TYR A 38 0.39 2.77 5.27
N LEU A 39 -0.40 2.63 4.21
CA LEU A 39 0.08 2.23 2.89
C LEU A 39 1.09 3.22 2.32
N PHE A 40 0.89 4.53 2.48
CA PHE A 40 1.83 5.53 1.96
C PHE A 40 3.25 5.37 2.54
N ARG A 41 3.38 4.84 3.75
CA ARG A 41 4.69 4.60 4.40
C ARG A 41 5.47 3.49 3.72
N THR A 42 4.80 2.52 3.10
CA THR A 42 5.50 1.46 2.34
C THR A 42 6.18 1.99 1.10
N TYR A 43 5.78 3.19 0.65
CA TYR A 43 6.36 3.93 -0.45
C TYR A 43 7.32 5.04 0.02
N GLY A 44 7.70 5.05 1.30
CA GLY A 44 8.68 5.99 1.85
C GLY A 44 8.18 7.42 2.05
N ALA A 45 6.86 7.64 2.02
CA ALA A 45 6.25 8.93 2.34
C ALA A 45 5.83 9.02 3.81
N GLU A 46 5.84 10.22 4.38
CA GLU A 46 5.38 10.50 5.75
C GLU A 46 3.86 10.79 5.80
N SER A 47 3.25 11.09 4.65
CA SER A 47 1.80 11.23 4.49
C SER A 47 1.33 10.80 3.09
N GLU A 48 0.03 10.51 2.95
CA GLU A 48 -0.58 10.28 1.63
C GLU A 48 -0.47 11.51 0.72
N GLU A 49 -0.63 12.71 1.28
CA GLU A 49 -0.47 13.97 0.55
C GLU A 49 0.94 14.13 -0.01
N GLU A 50 1.96 13.84 0.80
CA GLU A 50 3.36 13.86 0.35
C GLU A 50 3.61 12.88 -0.80
N LEU A 51 3.03 11.68 -0.72
CA LEU A 51 3.12 10.70 -1.79
C LEU A 51 2.48 11.23 -3.08
N LEU A 52 1.28 11.81 -2.99
CA LEU A 52 0.55 12.29 -4.16
C LEU A 52 1.18 13.53 -4.80
N GLU A 53 1.92 14.35 -4.03
CA GLU A 53 2.57 15.55 -4.55
C GLU A 53 3.98 15.30 -5.11
N LYS A 54 4.74 14.39 -4.49
CA LYS A 54 6.19 14.24 -4.77
C LYS A 54 6.55 12.97 -5.52
N ALA A 55 5.67 11.98 -5.59
CA ALA A 55 5.96 10.75 -6.28
C ALA A 55 5.83 10.88 -7.79
N GLU A 56 6.54 10.00 -8.49
CA GLU A 56 6.37 9.82 -9.93
C GLU A 56 4.94 9.32 -10.25
N PRO A 57 4.34 9.73 -11.37
CA PRO A 57 2.97 9.36 -11.72
C PRO A 57 2.69 7.85 -11.68
N GLU A 58 3.64 7.04 -12.16
CA GLU A 58 3.53 5.57 -12.15
C GLU A 58 3.41 4.99 -10.74
N LEU A 59 4.12 5.58 -9.77
CA LEU A 59 4.06 5.16 -8.37
C LEU A 59 2.72 5.56 -7.74
N ILE A 60 2.18 6.73 -8.10
CA ILE A 60 0.87 7.20 -7.66
C ILE A 60 -0.23 6.26 -8.18
N ASP A 61 -0.15 5.85 -9.44
CA ASP A 61 -1.13 4.95 -10.04
C ASP A 61 -1.10 3.56 -9.37
N TYR A 62 0.11 3.03 -9.15
CA TYR A 62 0.28 1.76 -8.43
C TYR A 62 -0.23 1.83 -6.98
N TYR A 63 0.06 2.93 -6.27
CA TYR A 63 -0.47 3.16 -4.92
C TYR A 63 -2.00 3.15 -4.90
N LYS A 64 -2.65 3.84 -5.84
CA LYS A 64 -4.12 3.89 -5.95
C LYS A 64 -4.70 2.51 -6.25
N GLU A 65 -4.09 1.76 -7.15
CA GLU A 65 -4.51 0.40 -7.48
C GLU A 65 -4.48 -0.51 -6.25
N ILE A 66 -3.37 -0.52 -5.52
CA ILE A 66 -3.23 -1.31 -4.29
C ILE A 66 -4.21 -0.87 -3.21
N LYS A 67 -4.42 0.44 -3.02
CA LYS A 67 -5.42 0.98 -2.08
C LYS A 67 -6.83 0.49 -2.44
N THR A 68 -7.18 0.49 -3.73
CA THR A 68 -8.47 -0.01 -4.20
C THR A 68 -8.63 -1.51 -3.95
N GLU A 69 -7.62 -2.33 -4.23
CA GLU A 69 -7.69 -3.78 -4.01
C GLU A 69 -7.81 -4.15 -2.53
N ILE A 70 -7.12 -3.44 -1.64
CA ILE A 70 -7.25 -3.63 -0.17
C ILE A 70 -8.69 -3.43 0.29
N ILE A 71 -9.36 -2.38 -0.20
CA ILE A 71 -10.75 -2.08 0.17
C ILE A 71 -11.72 -3.10 -0.44
N LYS A 72 -11.51 -3.51 -1.70
CA LYS A 72 -12.37 -4.51 -2.36
C LYS A 72 -12.37 -5.86 -1.65
N ILE A 73 -11.22 -6.30 -1.13
CA ILE A 73 -11.11 -7.61 -0.46
C ILE A 73 -11.91 -7.65 0.85
N ALA A 74 -12.16 -6.49 1.47
CA ALA A 74 -12.98 -6.38 2.66
C ALA A 74 -14.50 -6.31 2.40
N GLN A 75 -14.93 -6.17 1.14
CA GLN A 75 -16.34 -6.16 0.72
C GLN A 75 -16.83 -7.59 0.43
#